data_AF-A0A538DH30-F1
#
_entry.id   AF-A0A538DH30-F1
#
_cell.length_a   1.000
_cell.length_b   1.000
_cell.length_c   1.000
_cell.angle_alpha   90.00
_cell.angle_beta   90.00
_cell.angle_gamma   90.00
#
_symmetry.space_group_name_H-M   'P 1'
#
loop_
_entity.id
_entity.type
_entity.pdbx_description
1 polymer ?
#
loop_
_entity_poly.entity_id
_entity_poly.type
_entity_poly.pdbx_seq_one_letter_code
_entity_poly.pdbx_strand_id
1 'polypeptide(L)' 'AASFADAVVFLADGRVVDRMDDPTAPLVLERMKAFGG' A
#
# COMPACT_ATOMS: atom_id res chain seq x y z
N ALA A 1 -1.40 -9.55 -16.26
CA ALA A 1 -0.56 -8.35 -16.09
C ALA A 1 -0.59 -7.97 -14.62
N ALA A 2 0.47 -8.27 -13.87
CA ALA A 2 0.65 -7.69 -12.54
C ALA A 2 1.34 -6.35 -12.79
N SER A 3 0.60 -5.26 -12.63
CA SER A 3 1.19 -3.93 -12.73
C SER A 3 2.12 -3.76 -11.54
N PHE A 4 3.41 -4.00 -11.75
CA PHE A 4 4.47 -3.57 -10.82
C PHE A 4 4.44 -2.04 -10.85
N ALA A 5 3.64 -1.44 -9.97
CA ALA A 5 3.73 -0.01 -9.73
C ALA A 5 5.03 0.20 -8.96
N ASP A 6 5.87 1.16 -9.35
CA ASP A 6 7.12 1.44 -8.63
C ASP A 6 6.86 1.89 -7.18
N ALA A 7 5.65 2.36 -6.88
CA ALA A 7 5.20 2.71 -5.53
C ALA A 7 3.67 2.58 -5.33
N VAL A 8 3.27 2.30 -4.09
CA VAL A 8 1.89 2.34 -3.58
C VAL A 8 1.78 3.44 -2.51
N VAL A 9 0.69 4.20 -2.53
CA VAL A 9 0.35 5.17 -1.49
C VAL A 9 -0.88 4.71 -0.71
N PHE A 10 -0.84 4.86 0.60
CA PHE A 10 -1.96 4.54 1.48
C PHE A 10 -2.62 5.83 1.93
N LEU A 11 -3.94 5.88 1.81
CA LEU A 11 -4.75 7.05 2.14
C LEU A 11 -5.64 6.75 3.35
N ALA A 12 -5.68 7.67 4.30
CA ALA A 12 -6.70 7.72 5.35
C ALA A 12 -7.27 9.14 5.40
N ASP A 13 -8.60 9.26 5.43
CA ASP A 13 -9.31 10.56 5.42
C ASP A 13 -8.87 11.51 4.29
N GLY A 14 -8.59 10.96 3.11
CA GLY A 14 -8.14 11.74 1.95
C GLY A 14 -6.70 12.25 2.04
N ARG A 15 -5.92 11.83 3.04
CA ARG A 15 -4.51 12.20 3.22
C ARG A 15 -3.61 10.98 3.07
N VAL A 16 -2.42 11.20 2.50
CA VAL A 16 -1.37 10.18 2.44
C VAL A 16 -0.84 9.96 3.84
N VAL A 17 -1.04 8.75 4.37
CA VAL A 17 -0.53 8.35 5.67
C VAL A 17 0.70 7.47 5.56
N ASP A 18 0.91 6.86 4.38
CA ASP A 18 2.06 6.01 4.14
C ASP A 18 2.36 5.83 2.65
N ARG A 19 3.58 5.42 2.35
CA ARG A 19 4.06 5.10 1.01
C ARG A 19 4.97 3.87 1.06
N MET A 20 4.82 2.98 0.08
CA MET A 20 5.63 1.80 -0.11
C MET A 20 6.25 1.83 -1.50
N ASP A 21 7.57 1.91 -1.57
CA ASP A 21 8.32 1.73 -2.82
C ASP A 21 8.61 0.23 -3.02
N ASP A 22 8.66 -0.23 -4.28
CA ASP A 22 8.76 -1.65 -4.67
C ASP A 22 7.68 -2.57 -4.03
N PRO A 23 6.39 -2.28 -4.26
CA PRO A 23 5.29 -3.03 -3.69
C PRO A 23 5.22 -4.45 -4.27
N THR A 24 5.17 -5.43 -3.37
CA THR A 24 4.78 -6.80 -3.71
C THR A 24 3.38 -7.10 -3.18
N ALA A 25 2.64 -7.97 -3.87
CA ALA A 25 1.28 -8.33 -3.47
C ALA A 25 1.16 -8.79 -2.00
N PRO A 26 2.10 -9.60 -1.45
CA PRO A 26 2.09 -9.93 -0.03
C PRO A 26 2.30 -8.73 0.90
N LEU A 27 3.23 -7.82 0.58
CA LEU A 27 3.53 -6.65 1.41
C LEU A 27 2.34 -5.68 1.46
N VAL A 28 1.68 -5.46 0.33
CA VAL A 28 0.49 -4.61 0.27
C VAL A 28 -0.63 -5.19 1.13
N LEU A 29 -0.87 -6.50 1.05
CA LEU A 29 -1.92 -7.16 1.83
C LEU A 29 -1.67 -7.06 3.34
N GLU A 30 -0.44 -7.29 3.79
CA GLU A 30 -0.06 -7.12 5.19
C GLU A 30 -0.24 -5.67 5.65
N ARG A 31 0.14 -4.70 4.81
CA ARG A 31 0.00 -3.29 5.14
C ARG A 31 -1.47 -2.86 5.24
N MET A 32 -2.34 -3.37 4.36
CA MET A 32 -3.79 -3.13 4.46
C MET A 32 -4.40 -3.66 5.76
N LYS A 33 -3.98 -4.84 6.23
CA LYS A 33 -4.45 -5.41 7.50
C LYS A 33 -4.07 -4.53 8.70
N ALA A 34 -2.88 -3.92 8.67
CA ALA A 34 -2.43 -3.03 9.74
C ALA A 34 -3.25 -1.74 9.87
N PHE A 35 -3.90 -1.28 8.80
CA PHE A 35 -4.76 -0.08 8.80
C PHE A 35 -6.23 -0.37 9.14
N GLY A 36 -6.67 -1.63 9.11
CA GLY A 36 -8.06 -2.04 9.35
C GLY A 36 -8.32 -2.64 10.74
N GLY A 37 -7.41 -2.41 11.71
CA GLY A 37 -7.57 -2.82 13.10
C GLY A 37 -8.55 -1.96 13.88
#